data_AF-A0A933NT29-F1
#
_entry.id   AF-A0A933NT29-F1
#
_cell.length_a   1.000
_cell.length_b   1.000
_cell.length_c   1.000
_cell.angle_alpha   90.00
_cell.angle_beta   90.00
_cell.angle_gamma   90.00
#
_symmetry.space_group_name_H-M   'P 1'
#
loop_
_entity.id
_entity.type
_entity.pdbx_description
1 polymer ?
#
loop_
_entity_poly.entity_id
_entity_poly.type
_entity_poly.pdbx_seq_one_letter_code
_entity_poly.pdbx_strand_id
1 'polypeptide(L)'
;MKNLLKEFKNFIATGNMVEIAVAFILGAAVKQVIDSFIGNVANPIVGAIFGKPNLDDLLRFTLRDGDKADPTDDTVLAVGPVLTQFISLVLVGVVLFMVVKAYNKLRKPKVGTPAAPNQVDLLAEIRDLLKARG
;
A
#
# COMPACT_ATOMS: atom_id res chain seq x y z
N MET A 1 8.74 -10.82 36.79
CA MET A 1 9.09 -11.07 35.37
C MET A 1 8.22 -12.13 34.68
N LYS A 2 7.80 -13.24 35.32
CA LYS A 2 6.89 -14.24 34.68
C LYS A 2 5.48 -13.71 34.31
N ASN A 3 5.02 -12.62 34.93
CA ASN A 3 3.69 -12.04 34.65
C ASN A 3 3.65 -11.19 33.37
N LEU A 4 4.71 -10.43 33.06
CA LEU A 4 4.78 -9.61 31.84
C LEU A 4 4.72 -10.45 30.56
N LEU A 5 5.35 -11.63 30.51
CA LEU A 5 5.28 -12.51 29.35
C LEU A 5 3.88 -13.11 29.14
N LYS A 6 3.14 -13.36 30.23
CA LYS A 6 1.74 -13.81 30.16
C LYS A 6 0.82 -12.68 29.73
N GLU A 7 1.00 -11.48 30.27
CA GLU A 7 0.26 -10.26 29.90
C GLU A 7 0.52 -9.89 28.43
N PHE A 8 1.77 -9.96 27.98
CA PHE A 8 2.16 -9.73 26.58
C PHE A 8 1.56 -10.78 25.64
N LYS A 9 1.61 -12.07 26.01
CA LYS A 9 0.94 -13.13 25.25
C LYS A 9 -0.56 -12.90 25.17
N ASN A 10 -1.21 -12.52 26.27
CA ASN A 10 -2.65 -12.23 26.28
C ASN A 10 -2.98 -10.98 25.46
N PHE A 11 -2.13 -9.96 25.48
CA PHE A 11 -2.26 -8.75 24.68
C PHE A 11 -2.16 -9.05 23.17
N ILE A 12 -1.14 -9.80 22.74
CA ILE A 12 -1.01 -10.25 21.34
C ILE A 12 -2.13 -11.21 20.95
N ALA A 13 -2.56 -12.10 21.83
CA ALA A 13 -3.66 -13.03 21.57
C ALA A 13 -5.03 -12.34 21.41
N THR A 14 -5.12 -11.03 21.66
CA THR A 14 -6.26 -10.22 21.24
C THR A 14 -6.31 -10.25 19.71
N GLY A 15 -7.26 -11.01 19.14
CA GLY A 15 -7.27 -11.40 17.70
C GLY A 15 -7.06 -10.25 16.70
N ASN A 16 -7.52 -9.05 17.03
CA ASN A 16 -7.33 -7.86 16.20
C ASN A 16 -5.84 -7.48 15.99
N MET A 17 -4.98 -7.69 17.00
CA MET A 17 -3.59 -7.18 16.91
C MET A 17 -2.71 -8.05 16.01
N VAL A 18 -2.89 -9.37 16.01
CA VAL A 18 -2.15 -10.29 15.12
C VAL A 18 -2.52 -10.01 13.66
N GLU A 19 -3.82 -9.84 13.37
CA GLU A 19 -4.31 -9.57 12.02
C GLU A 19 -3.77 -8.24 11.47
N ILE A 20 -3.79 -7.18 12.29
CA ILE A 20 -3.21 -5.88 11.93
C ILE A 20 -1.69 -6.00 11.69
N ALA A 21 -0.97 -6.71 12.55
CA ALA A 21 0.47 -6.88 12.42
C ALA A 21 0.84 -7.63 11.11
N VAL A 22 0.12 -8.70 10.80
CA VAL A 22 0.31 -9.46 9.55
C VAL A 22 -0.02 -8.59 8.34
N ALA A 23 -1.13 -7.84 8.38
CA ALA A 23 -1.50 -6.93 7.29
C ALA A 23 -0.43 -5.86 7.04
N PHE A 24 0.14 -5.27 8.10
CA PHE A 24 1.19 -4.27 7.98
C PHE A 24 2.49 -4.84 7.39
N ILE A 25 2.94 -5.99 7.88
CA ILE A 25 4.16 -6.66 7.37
C ILE A 25 3.98 -7.05 5.90
N LEU A 26 2.84 -7.63 5.54
CA LEU A 26 2.53 -7.97 4.16
C LEU A 26 2.43 -6.72 3.28
N GLY A 27 1.81 -5.64 3.77
CA GLY A 27 1.75 -4.36 3.07
C GLY A 27 3.14 -3.78 2.79
N ALA A 28 4.03 -3.83 3.77
CA ALA A 28 5.42 -3.39 3.62
C ALA A 28 6.19 -4.24 2.60
N ALA A 29 6.03 -5.57 2.64
CA ALA A 29 6.68 -6.48 1.70
C ALA A 29 6.16 -6.28 0.26
N VAL A 30 4.85 -6.10 0.08
CA VAL A 30 4.26 -5.80 -1.24
C VAL A 30 4.79 -4.46 -1.77
N LYS A 31 4.89 -3.43 -0.92
CA LYS A 31 5.47 -2.15 -1.32
C LYS A 31 6.91 -2.31 -1.83
N GLN A 32 7.76 -3.08 -1.15
CA GLN A 32 9.14 -3.33 -1.60
C GLN A 32 9.21 -3.99 -2.99
N VAL A 33 8.30 -4.93 -3.28
CA VAL A 33 8.22 -5.56 -4.60
C VAL A 33 7.82 -4.54 -5.67
N ILE A 34 6.86 -3.66 -5.35
CA ILE A 34 6.42 -2.59 -6.25
C ILE A 34 7.55 -1.58 -6.48
N ASP A 35 8.22 -1.11 -5.43
CA ASP A 35 9.33 -0.16 -5.50
C ASP A 35 10.48 -0.75 -6.34
N SER A 36 10.77 -2.04 -6.18
CA SER A 36 11.75 -2.76 -7.02
C SER A 36 11.34 -2.82 -8.49
N PHE A 37 10.06 -3.08 -8.79
CA PHE A 37 9.57 -3.06 -10.17
C PHE A 37 9.67 -1.66 -10.79
N ILE A 38 9.29 -0.63 -10.03
CA ILE A 38 9.38 0.76 -10.51
C ILE A 38 10.84 1.13 -10.76
N GLY A 39 11.71 0.88 -9.79
CA GLY A 39 13.13 1.24 -9.88
C GLY A 39 13.90 0.47 -10.96
N ASN A 40 13.66 -0.84 -11.09
CA ASN A 40 14.45 -1.72 -11.94
C ASN A 40 13.83 -1.97 -13.32
N VAL A 41 12.53 -1.71 -13.51
CA VAL A 41 11.83 -1.97 -14.79
C VAL A 41 11.22 -0.69 -15.35
N ALA A 42 10.38 0.01 -14.57
CA ALA A 42 9.67 1.18 -15.10
C ALA A 42 10.60 2.37 -15.36
N ASN A 43 11.43 2.76 -14.40
CA ASN A 43 12.32 3.91 -14.49
C ASN A 43 13.35 3.78 -15.62
N PRO A 44 13.99 2.61 -15.87
CA PRO A 44 14.87 2.45 -17.04
C PRO A 44 14.15 2.60 -18.38
N ILE A 45 12.91 2.12 -18.50
CA ILE A 45 12.10 2.28 -19.72
C ILE A 45 11.75 3.76 -19.92
N VAL A 46 11.33 4.45 -18.86
CA VAL A 46 11.08 5.89 -18.89
C VAL A 46 12.36 6.65 -19.26
N GLY A 47 13.50 6.28 -18.66
CA GLY A 47 14.80 6.87 -18.97
C GLY A 47 15.24 6.63 -20.41
N ALA A 48 14.96 5.47 -20.98
CA ALA A 48 15.27 5.18 -22.39
C ALA A 48 14.45 6.02 -23.38
N ILE A 49 13.22 6.40 -23.01
CA ILE A 49 12.33 7.20 -23.87
C ILE A 49 12.58 8.71 -23.70
N PHE A 50 12.74 9.17 -22.46
CA PHE A 50 12.82 10.60 -22.12
C PHE A 50 14.25 11.10 -21.85
N GLY A 51 15.26 10.22 -21.90
CA GLY A 51 16.67 10.56 -21.68
C GLY A 51 17.05 10.81 -20.21
N LYS A 52 16.07 10.84 -19.30
CA LYS A 52 16.29 10.98 -17.85
C LYS A 52 15.46 9.97 -17.06
N PRO A 53 16.04 9.29 -16.06
CA PRO A 53 15.32 8.29 -15.26
C PRO A 53 14.32 8.91 -14.27
N ASN A 54 14.49 10.20 -13.94
CA ASN A 54 13.69 10.97 -12.99
C ASN A 54 13.71 12.46 -13.37
N LEU A 55 12.81 13.23 -12.76
CA LEU A 55 12.67 14.67 -13.00
C LEU A 55 13.36 15.50 -11.92
N ASP A 56 14.28 14.90 -11.14
CA ASP A 56 14.91 15.54 -9.98
C ASP A 56 15.73 16.80 -10.37
N ASP A 57 16.24 16.84 -11.60
CA ASP A 57 16.97 17.98 -12.15
C ASP A 57 16.09 19.02 -12.84
N LEU A 58 14.78 18.79 -12.95
CA LEU A 58 13.86 19.82 -13.44
C LEU A 58 13.64 20.86 -12.35
N LEU A 59 13.68 22.14 -12.73
CA LEU A 59 13.31 23.27 -11.87
C LEU A 59 14.14 23.33 -10.57
N ARG A 60 15.45 23.11 -10.67
CA ARG A 60 16.43 23.44 -9.62
C ARG A 60 16.78 24.92 -9.71
N PHE A 61 16.42 25.68 -8.68
CA PHE A 61 16.77 27.10 -8.55
C PHE A 61 17.71 27.27 -7.34
N THR A 62 18.95 27.68 -7.58
CA THR A 62 19.87 28.05 -6.51
C THR A 62 19.45 29.41 -5.96
N LEU A 63 18.97 29.44 -4.71
CA LEU A 63 18.53 30.65 -4.01
C LEU A 63 19.71 31.37 -3.35
N ARG A 64 20.75 30.64 -2.98
CA ARG A 64 22.02 31.17 -2.47
C ARG A 64 23.16 30.21 -2.81
N ASP A 65 24.19 30.73 -3.48
CA ASP A 65 25.48 30.05 -3.60
C ASP A 65 26.11 30.03 -2.20
N GLY A 66 26.33 28.83 -1.69
CA GLY A 66 27.06 28.55 -0.46
C GLY A 66 28.54 28.87 -0.61
N ASP A 67 29.26 28.84 0.51
CA ASP A 67 30.68 29.10 0.49
C ASP A 67 31.41 28.02 -0.34
N LYS A 68 32.41 28.42 -1.15
CA LYS A 68 33.14 27.50 -2.04
C LYS A 68 33.93 26.42 -1.28
N ALA A 69 34.04 26.58 0.04
CA ALA A 69 34.67 25.63 0.94
C ALA A 69 33.73 24.50 1.38
N ASP A 70 32.41 24.66 1.29
CA ASP A 70 31.43 23.65 1.69
C ASP A 70 30.26 23.55 0.69
N PRO A 71 30.30 22.59 -0.25
CA PRO A 71 29.26 22.42 -1.27
C PRO A 71 27.90 21.97 -0.70
N THR A 72 27.77 21.81 0.62
CA THR A 72 26.49 21.52 1.29
C THR A 72 25.72 22.78 1.73
N ASP A 73 26.34 23.97 1.66
CA ASP A 73 25.74 25.24 2.11
C ASP A 73 24.91 25.94 1.01
N ASP A 74 24.84 25.35 -0.19
CA ASP A 74 23.99 25.81 -1.28
C ASP A 74 22.52 25.64 -0.90
N THR A 75 21.80 26.77 -0.77
CA THR A 75 20.35 26.73 -0.59
C THR A 75 19.69 26.59 -1.95
N VAL A 76 19.34 25.35 -2.33
CA VAL A 76 18.69 25.05 -3.62
C VAL A 76 17.22 24.73 -3.40
N LEU A 77 16.34 25.45 -4.11
CA LEU A 77 14.94 25.06 -4.27
C LEU A 77 14.84 24.01 -5.38
N ALA A 78 14.63 22.75 -4.99
CA ALA A 78 14.44 21.64 -5.93
C ALA A 78 12.95 21.27 -6.01
N VAL A 79 12.27 21.72 -7.05
CA VAL A 79 10.86 21.35 -7.32
C VAL A 79 10.77 19.99 -8.03
N GLY A 80 11.81 19.62 -8.80
CA GLY A 80 11.93 18.35 -9.51
C GLY A 80 11.65 17.10 -8.67
N PRO A 81 12.25 16.94 -7.48
CA PRO A 81 12.02 15.78 -6.62
C PRO A 81 10.56 15.61 -6.20
N VAL A 82 9.82 16.71 -5.96
CA VAL A 82 8.39 16.64 -5.62
C VAL A 82 7.58 16.08 -6.79
N LEU A 83 7.90 16.52 -8.02
CA LEU A 83 7.28 16.04 -9.25
C LEU A 83 7.62 14.55 -9.49
N THR A 84 8.87 14.15 -9.28
CA THR A 84 9.30 12.74 -9.33
C THR A 84 8.51 11.90 -8.32
N GLN A 85 8.34 12.39 -7.09
CA GLN A 85 7.56 11.70 -6.05
C GLN A 85 6.09 11.52 -6.46
N PHE A 86 5.50 12.54 -7.10
CA PHE A 86 4.14 12.48 -7.59
C PHE A 86 3.98 11.45 -8.72
N ILE A 87 4.91 11.42 -9.67
CA ILE A 87 4.91 10.41 -10.75
C ILE A 87 5.10 9.00 -10.17
N SER A 88 6.00 8.85 -9.20
CA SER A 88 6.21 7.59 -8.48
C SER A 88 4.92 7.11 -7.78
N LEU A 89 4.18 8.01 -7.12
CA LEU A 89 2.89 7.69 -6.50
C LEU A 89 1.88 7.16 -7.54
N VAL A 90 1.79 7.81 -8.71
CA VAL A 90 0.91 7.36 -9.80
C VAL A 90 1.34 5.97 -10.31
N LEU A 91 2.65 5.75 -10.49
CA LEU A 91 3.20 4.45 -10.89
C LEU A 91 2.87 3.34 -9.90
N VAL A 92 3.04 3.56 -8.60
CA VAL A 92 2.65 2.60 -7.54
C VAL A 92 1.17 2.24 -7.68
N GLY A 93 0.30 3.24 -7.89
CA GLY A 93 -1.13 3.03 -8.09
C GLY A 93 -1.44 2.16 -9.32
N VAL A 94 -0.77 2.42 -10.44
CA VAL A 94 -0.93 1.64 -11.69
C VAL A 94 -0.47 0.20 -11.50
N VAL A 95 0.67 -0.02 -10.84
CA VAL A 95 1.19 -1.37 -10.55
C VAL A 95 0.23 -2.12 -9.63
N LEU A 96 -0.25 -1.49 -8.55
CA LEU A 96 -1.22 -2.10 -7.64
C LEU A 96 -2.52 -2.46 -8.35
N PHE A 97 -3.01 -1.58 -9.24
CA PHE A 97 -4.17 -1.87 -10.08
C PHE A 97 -3.95 -3.09 -10.98
N MET A 98 -2.78 -3.22 -11.62
CA MET A 98 -2.45 -4.40 -12.41
C MET A 98 -2.41 -5.68 -11.57
N VAL A 99 -1.84 -5.63 -10.37
CA VAL A 99 -1.80 -6.77 -9.44
C VAL A 99 -3.21 -7.18 -9.03
N VAL A 100 -4.05 -6.24 -8.61
CA VAL A 100 -5.46 -6.50 -8.24
C VAL A 100 -6.25 -7.04 -9.43
N LYS A 101 -6.06 -6.47 -10.62
CA LYS A 101 -6.69 -6.95 -11.86
C LYS A 101 -6.27 -8.38 -12.19
N ALA A 102 -4.99 -8.71 -12.07
CA ALA A 102 -4.49 -10.06 -12.27
C ALA A 102 -5.05 -11.04 -11.23
N TYR A 103 -5.06 -10.64 -9.96
CA TYR A 103 -5.66 -11.41 -8.87
C TYR A 103 -7.16 -11.69 -9.12
N ASN A 104 -7.92 -10.66 -9.50
CA ASN A 104 -9.34 -10.79 -9.83
C ASN A 104 -9.60 -11.62 -11.09
N LYS A 105 -8.65 -11.66 -12.03
CA LYS A 105 -8.75 -12.52 -13.22
C LYS A 105 -8.47 -14.00 -12.89
N LEU A 106 -7.54 -14.26 -11.97
CA LEU A 106 -7.18 -15.61 -11.53
C LEU A 106 -8.21 -16.21 -10.58
N ARG A 107 -8.82 -15.37 -9.74
CA ARG A 107 -10.08 -15.70 -9.09
C ARG A 107 -11.17 -15.70 -10.17
N LYS A 108 -11.39 -16.86 -10.81
CA LYS A 108 -12.70 -17.13 -11.44
C LYS A 108 -13.76 -16.62 -10.45
N PRO A 109 -14.75 -15.81 -10.87
CA PRO A 109 -15.82 -15.45 -9.97
C PRO A 109 -16.32 -16.76 -9.38
N LYS A 110 -16.18 -16.93 -8.06
CA LYS A 110 -16.95 -17.95 -7.36
C LYS A 110 -18.38 -17.47 -7.53
N VAL A 111 -18.99 -17.89 -8.63
CA VAL A 111 -20.43 -18.03 -8.73
C VAL A 111 -20.81 -18.86 -7.51
N GLY A 112 -21.40 -18.20 -6.50
CA GLY A 112 -21.92 -18.85 -5.31
C GLY A 112 -20.89 -19.27 -4.26
N THR A 113 -20.21 -18.33 -3.63
CA THR A 113 -20.30 -18.39 -2.16
C THR A 113 -21.63 -17.69 -1.86
N PRO A 114 -22.71 -18.39 -1.50
CA PRO A 114 -23.85 -17.71 -0.90
C PRO A 114 -23.24 -16.85 0.21
N ALA A 115 -23.49 -15.55 0.20
CA ALA A 115 -23.22 -14.76 1.39
C ALA A 115 -23.82 -15.57 2.55
N ALA A 116 -23.00 -15.93 3.55
CA ALA A 116 -23.53 -16.60 4.72
C ALA A 116 -24.73 -15.75 5.14
N PRO A 117 -25.95 -16.31 5.21
CA PRO A 117 -27.15 -15.52 5.38
C PRO A 117 -26.91 -14.58 6.54
N ASN A 118 -27.11 -13.27 6.32
CA ASN A 118 -26.77 -12.31 7.36
C ASN A 118 -27.56 -12.69 8.60
N GLN A 119 -27.00 -12.49 9.80
CA GLN A 119 -27.71 -12.83 11.04
C GLN A 119 -29.12 -12.22 11.07
N VAL A 120 -29.30 -11.05 10.46
CA VAL A 120 -30.60 -10.39 10.31
C VAL A 120 -31.57 -11.20 9.45
N ASP A 121 -31.10 -11.81 8.35
CA ASP A 121 -31.90 -12.65 7.46
C ASP A 121 -32.30 -13.95 8.17
N LEU A 122 -31.37 -14.56 8.91
CA LEU A 122 -31.66 -15.74 9.74
C LEU A 122 -32.67 -15.42 10.86
N LEU A 123 -32.54 -14.27 11.51
CA LEU A 123 -33.48 -13.84 12.55
C LEU A 123 -34.87 -13.54 11.97
N ALA A 124 -34.95 -13.02 10.74
CA ALA A 124 -36.21 -12.82 10.04
C ALA A 124 -36.88 -14.16 9.71
N GLU A 125 -36.14 -15.12 9.16
CA GLU A 125 -36.64 -16.49 8.93
C GLU A 125 -37.11 -17.16 10.22
N ILE A 126 -36.33 -17.09 11.31
CA ILE A 126 -36.70 -17.64 12.61
C ILE A 126 -37.98 -16.99 13.16
N ARG A 127 -38.12 -15.67 13.05
CA ARG A 127 -39.32 -14.94 13.46
C ARG A 127 -40.55 -15.43 12.68
N ASP A 128 -40.42 -15.59 11.37
CA ASP A 128 -41.53 -15.96 10.51
C ASP A 128 -41.95 -17.42 10.73
N LEU A 129 -40.98 -18.32 10.98
CA LEU A 129 -41.23 -19.69 11.41
C LEU A 129 -41.91 -19.78 12.78
N LEU A 130 -41.55 -18.90 13.73
CA LEU A 130 -42.19 -18.85 15.04
C LEU A 130 -43.63 -18.33 14.96
N LYS A 131 -43.90 -17.32 14.11
CA LYS A 131 -45.26 -16.83 13.85
C LYS A 131 -46.14 -17.87 13.17
N ALA A 132 -45.58 -18.73 12.32
CA ALA A 132 -46.35 -19.79 11.66
C ALA A 132 -46.70 -20.95 12.59
N ARG A 133 -46.07 -21.03 13.78
CA ARG A 133 -46.23 -22.13 14.74
C ARG A 133 -47.10 -21.77 15.96
N GLY A 134 -47.54 -20.52 16.09
CA GLY A 134 -48.46 -20.03 17.12
C GLY A 134 -49.70 -19.41 16.50
#